data_AF-A0A8J6RUX5-F1
#
_entry.id   AF-A0A8J6RUX5-F1
#
_cell.length_a   1.000
_cell.length_b   1.000
_cell.length_c   1.000
_cell.angle_alpha   90.00
_cell.angle_beta   90.00
_cell.angle_gamma   90.00
#
_symmetry.space_group_name_H-M   'P 1'
#
loop_
_entity.id
_entity.type
_entity.pdbx_description
1 polymer ?
#
loop_
_entity_poly.entity_id
_entity_poly.type
_entity_poly.pdbx_seq_one_letter_code
_entity_poly.pdbx_strand_id
1 'polypeptide(L)'
;MLQLIGRILLWLRGGTLRLLILAGFILLIWGIISPVGTLMWWLGQGAETVGLKKNQPYTLPPNNAVTSVVKSSQINCYIVYLSGVGDFSANELTPGEEEFLDRIVKINPNCVAVGDVFPYSAANKGLGGQRVLAPLWNFANKADGWFGIANVLIKIRNIWRFAISADPRYGEVYNQGIADAIIERMNAKYPIAQLQNKPFKIILAGTSGGVEVSLGAAAYLDKWLDAKIIIVSIGGVFNGRTGFNASEHFYHLRGRRDWVEDIGGIIFPSRWLWNVGSEYNQARLRGKYTASISGPHTHDGPEGYFGQEVAQENDITYVELTLEEINQLPIWSEK
;
A
#
# COMPACT_ATOMS: atom_id res chain seq x y z
N MET A 1 15.80 14.17 -41.02
CA MET A 1 15.13 12.98 -40.44
C MET A 1 15.92 11.68 -40.65
N LEU A 2 16.26 11.27 -41.87
CA LEU A 2 16.99 10.00 -42.10
C LEU A 2 18.35 9.91 -41.40
N GLN A 3 19.10 11.02 -41.30
CA GLN A 3 20.39 11.05 -40.59
C GLN A 3 20.24 10.94 -39.05
N LEU A 4 19.11 11.42 -38.50
CA LEU A 4 18.80 11.31 -37.07
C LEU A 4 18.43 9.87 -36.72
N ILE A 5 17.62 9.23 -37.57
CA ILE A 5 17.22 7.82 -37.48
C ILE A 5 18.45 6.90 -37.65
N GLY A 6 19.35 7.21 -38.58
CA GLY A 6 20.61 6.48 -38.76
C GLY A 6 21.56 6.59 -37.56
N ARG A 7 21.66 7.77 -36.93
CA ARG A 7 22.43 7.95 -35.69
C ARG A 7 21.81 7.20 -34.50
N ILE A 8 20.48 7.20 -34.38
CA ILE A 8 19.76 6.45 -33.35
C ILE A 8 19.94 4.93 -33.55
N LEU A 9 19.88 4.44 -34.79
CA LEU A 9 20.11 3.02 -35.12
C LEU A 9 21.57 2.57 -34.90
N LEU A 10 22.55 3.43 -35.15
CA LEU A 10 23.96 3.17 -34.83
C LEU A 10 24.24 3.22 -33.32
N TRP A 11 23.60 4.14 -32.60
CA TRP A 11 23.62 4.21 -31.14
C TRP A 11 22.97 2.97 -30.49
N LEU A 12 21.85 2.51 -31.05
CA LEU A 12 21.18 1.25 -30.70
C LEU A 12 21.97 0.00 -31.10
N ARG A 13 22.96 0.06 -32.01
CA ARG A 13 23.86 -1.09 -32.29
C ARG A 13 25.11 -1.12 -31.40
N GLY A 14 25.30 -0.10 -30.55
CA GLY A 14 26.51 0.10 -29.75
C GLY A 14 26.47 -0.49 -28.33
N GLY A 15 27.46 -0.09 -27.52
CA GLY A 15 27.58 -0.47 -26.11
C GLY A 15 26.36 -0.08 -25.26
N THR A 16 25.64 0.98 -25.64
CA THR A 16 24.44 1.43 -24.90
C THR A 16 23.29 0.44 -24.97
N LEU A 17 23.00 -0.16 -26.13
CA LEU A 17 21.98 -1.22 -26.19
C LEU A 17 22.42 -2.44 -25.39
N ARG A 18 23.71 -2.80 -25.43
CA ARG A 18 24.24 -3.91 -24.61
C ARG A 18 24.06 -3.65 -23.12
N LEU A 19 24.29 -2.40 -22.67
CA LEU A 19 24.06 -1.97 -21.29
C LEU A 19 22.57 -2.00 -20.91
N LEU A 20 21.67 -1.56 -21.81
CA LEU A 20 20.22 -1.62 -21.56
C LEU A 20 19.71 -3.07 -21.49
N ILE A 21 20.20 -3.95 -22.37
CA ILE A 21 19.88 -5.38 -22.33
C ILE A 21 20.40 -6.00 -21.03
N LEU A 22 21.64 -5.69 -20.65
CA LEU A 22 22.23 -6.17 -19.40
C LEU A 22 21.42 -5.67 -18.18
N ALA A 23 21.05 -4.40 -18.15
CA ALA A 23 20.20 -3.83 -17.09
C ALA A 23 18.84 -4.52 -17.04
N GLY A 24 18.19 -4.74 -18.20
CA GLY A 24 16.93 -5.49 -18.28
C GLY A 24 17.08 -6.93 -17.78
N PHE A 25 18.17 -7.62 -18.12
CA PHE A 25 18.46 -8.97 -17.64
C PHE A 25 18.68 -9.01 -16.12
N ILE A 26 19.41 -8.04 -15.57
CA ILE A 26 19.60 -7.89 -14.11
C ILE A 26 18.24 -7.66 -13.42
N LEU A 27 17.39 -6.79 -13.97
CA LEU A 27 16.04 -6.56 -13.44
C LEU A 27 15.19 -7.83 -13.48
N LEU A 28 15.26 -8.62 -14.57
CA LEU A 28 14.55 -9.89 -14.68
C LEU A 28 15.02 -10.91 -13.63
N ILE A 29 16.34 -11.08 -13.48
CA ILE A 29 16.91 -11.96 -12.44
C ILE A 29 16.44 -11.50 -11.06
N TRP A 30 16.48 -10.20 -10.80
CA TRP A 30 16.02 -9.67 -9.52
C TRP A 30 14.54 -9.95 -9.29
N GLY A 31 13.70 -9.77 -10.31
CA GLY A 31 12.28 -10.14 -10.27
C GLY A 31 12.06 -11.61 -9.93
N ILE A 32 12.81 -12.52 -10.56
CA ILE A 32 12.76 -13.97 -10.29
C ILE A 32 13.13 -14.29 -8.83
N ILE A 33 14.13 -13.60 -8.27
CA ILE A 33 14.61 -13.82 -6.90
C ILE A 33 13.75 -13.09 -5.86
N SER A 34 13.00 -12.06 -6.25
CA SER A 34 12.24 -11.19 -5.33
C SER A 34 11.27 -11.93 -4.38
N PRO A 35 10.59 -13.03 -4.77
CA PRO A 35 9.69 -13.75 -3.89
C PRO A 35 10.42 -14.63 -2.86
N VAL A 36 11.71 -14.94 -3.07
CA VAL A 36 12.47 -15.86 -2.20
C VAL A 36 12.46 -15.39 -0.75
N GLY A 37 12.61 -14.09 -0.50
CA GLY A 37 12.55 -13.55 0.87
C GLY A 37 11.19 -13.78 1.56
N THR A 38 10.10 -13.68 0.80
CA THR A 38 8.74 -13.96 1.29
C THR A 38 8.55 -15.44 1.59
N LEU A 39 9.03 -16.31 0.69
CA LEU A 39 8.98 -17.76 0.88
C LEU A 39 9.82 -18.22 2.08
N MET A 40 11.02 -17.65 2.25
CA MET A 40 11.88 -17.97 3.40
C MET A 40 11.29 -17.50 4.73
N TRP A 41 10.67 -16.31 4.75
CA TRP A 41 9.92 -15.85 5.93
C TRP A 41 8.78 -16.82 6.26
N TRP A 42 7.99 -17.21 5.27
CA TRP A 42 6.87 -18.14 5.44
C TRP A 42 7.31 -19.53 5.91
N LEU A 43 8.37 -20.10 5.33
CA LEU A 43 8.96 -21.37 5.77
C LEU A 43 9.47 -21.28 7.22
N GLY A 44 9.96 -20.10 7.64
CA GLY A 44 10.45 -19.85 8.99
C GLY A 44 9.36 -19.78 10.07
N GLN A 45 8.09 -19.60 9.70
CA GLN A 45 6.96 -19.52 10.64
C GLN A 45 6.43 -20.91 11.09
N GLY A 46 7.01 -22.01 10.61
CA GLY A 46 6.70 -23.39 11.03
C GLY A 46 5.34 -23.92 10.54
N ALA A 47 5.22 -25.25 10.35
CA ALA A 47 4.06 -25.94 9.76
C ALA A 47 2.66 -25.60 10.33
N GLU A 48 2.57 -25.01 11.52
CA GLU A 48 1.31 -24.57 12.16
C GLU A 48 0.72 -23.31 11.50
N THR A 49 1.55 -22.43 10.94
CA THR A 49 1.12 -21.20 10.22
C THR A 49 0.97 -21.40 8.70
N VAL A 50 1.42 -22.55 8.18
CA VAL A 50 1.48 -22.94 6.75
C VAL A 50 0.11 -23.34 6.19
N GLY A 51 -0.98 -23.09 6.92
CA GLY A 51 -2.35 -23.42 6.46
C GLY A 51 -2.61 -24.92 6.30
N LEU A 52 -1.71 -25.79 6.78
CA LEU A 52 -1.86 -27.25 6.75
C LEU A 52 -2.97 -27.74 7.70
N LYS A 53 -3.45 -26.89 8.61
CA LYS A 53 -4.75 -27.03 9.30
C LYS A 53 -5.69 -25.92 8.85
N LYS A 54 -6.55 -26.22 7.89
CA LYS A 54 -7.44 -25.26 7.21
C LYS A 54 -8.52 -24.60 8.09
N ASN A 55 -8.55 -24.81 9.41
CA ASN A 55 -9.70 -24.47 10.28
C ASN A 55 -9.33 -24.04 11.72
N GLN A 56 -8.13 -23.52 11.98
CA GLN A 56 -7.86 -22.95 13.32
C GLN A 56 -8.27 -21.46 13.36
N PRO A 57 -9.02 -21.01 14.39
CA PRO A 57 -9.34 -19.60 14.55
C PRO A 57 -8.05 -18.79 14.63
N TYR A 58 -7.99 -17.67 13.91
CA TYR A 58 -6.88 -16.73 14.05
C TYR A 58 -6.76 -16.31 15.52
N THR A 59 -5.60 -16.57 16.12
CA THR A 59 -5.36 -16.23 17.53
C THR A 59 -4.68 -14.88 17.59
N LEU A 60 -5.37 -13.89 18.17
CA LEU A 60 -4.80 -12.56 18.33
C LEU A 60 -3.49 -12.63 19.14
N PRO A 61 -2.46 -11.85 18.76
CA PRO A 61 -1.22 -11.81 19.50
C PRO A 61 -1.46 -11.36 20.96
N PRO A 62 -0.70 -11.90 21.94
CA PRO A 62 -0.86 -11.57 23.35
C PRO A 62 -0.66 -10.07 23.61
N ASN A 63 -1.47 -9.54 24.53
CA ASN A 63 -1.61 -8.12 24.76
C ASN A 63 -0.41 -7.56 25.55
N ASN A 64 0.51 -6.87 24.89
CA ASN A 64 1.72 -6.28 25.51
C ASN A 64 1.62 -4.76 25.72
N ALA A 65 0.43 -4.16 25.58
CA ALA A 65 0.28 -2.71 25.63
C ALA A 65 0.38 -2.16 27.06
N VAL A 66 1.20 -1.10 27.19
CA VAL A 66 1.26 -0.21 28.36
C VAL A 66 -0.07 0.54 28.46
N THR A 67 -0.78 0.31 29.57
CA THR A 67 -2.02 1.00 29.93
C THR A 67 -1.78 2.48 30.18
N SER A 68 -2.05 3.34 29.19
CA SER A 68 -2.24 4.77 29.41
C SER A 68 -2.93 5.49 28.25
N VAL A 69 -4.10 5.00 27.82
CA VAL A 69 -5.03 5.87 27.07
C VAL A 69 -6.46 5.61 27.53
N VAL A 70 -6.92 6.39 28.51
CA VAL A 70 -8.36 6.56 28.75
C VAL A 70 -8.86 7.52 27.67
N LYS A 71 -9.24 6.99 26.50
CA LYS A 71 -10.03 7.76 25.53
C LYS A 71 -11.50 7.68 25.97
N SER A 72 -12.11 8.85 26.16
CA SER A 72 -13.53 9.01 26.53
C SER A 72 -14.51 8.57 25.41
N SER A 73 -14.01 8.29 24.20
CA SER A 73 -14.77 7.78 23.07
C SER A 73 -14.67 6.25 22.96
N GLN A 74 -15.80 5.58 22.73
CA GLN A 74 -15.83 4.15 22.44
C GLN A 74 -15.19 3.90 21.07
N ILE A 75 -13.93 3.44 21.07
CA ILE A 75 -13.19 3.12 19.84
C ILE A 75 -13.91 2.00 19.10
N ASN A 76 -14.17 2.20 17.81
CA ASN A 76 -14.85 1.23 16.95
C ASN A 76 -14.27 1.18 15.52
N CYS A 77 -13.11 1.79 15.32
CA CYS A 77 -12.53 2.02 13.99
C CYS A 77 -10.99 2.04 14.04
N TYR A 78 -10.36 1.46 13.02
CA TYR A 78 -8.95 1.68 12.71
C TYR A 78 -8.79 2.31 11.34
N ILE A 79 -7.92 3.30 11.24
CA ILE A 79 -7.46 3.87 9.97
C ILE A 79 -6.03 3.37 9.79
N VAL A 80 -5.86 2.38 8.92
CA VAL A 80 -4.55 1.77 8.64
C VAL A 80 -4.00 2.38 7.37
N TYR A 81 -2.83 3.00 7.46
CA TYR A 81 -2.19 3.64 6.33
C TYR A 81 -1.15 2.72 5.69
N LEU A 82 -1.21 2.57 4.37
CA LEU A 82 -0.27 1.78 3.58
C LEU A 82 0.37 2.67 2.53
N SER A 83 1.65 2.96 2.79
CA SER A 83 2.43 3.94 2.07
C SER A 83 2.82 3.49 0.64
N GLY A 84 3.29 4.44 -0.17
CA GLY A 84 3.57 4.23 -1.59
C GLY A 84 4.92 3.56 -1.85
N VAL A 85 5.17 3.11 -3.08
CA VAL A 85 6.42 2.41 -3.43
C VAL A 85 7.68 3.28 -3.24
N GLY A 86 7.50 4.59 -3.03
CA GLY A 86 8.56 5.55 -2.73
C GLY A 86 9.15 5.43 -1.32
N ASP A 87 8.48 4.75 -0.39
CA ASP A 87 8.85 4.81 1.02
C ASP A 87 9.84 3.74 1.45
N PHE A 88 10.64 4.09 2.46
CA PHE A 88 11.85 3.37 2.85
C PHE A 88 11.61 2.43 4.04
N SER A 89 10.68 2.74 4.94
CA SER A 89 10.36 1.91 6.10
C SER A 89 9.01 2.24 6.75
N ALA A 90 8.58 1.42 7.72
CA ALA A 90 7.36 1.62 8.52
C ALA A 90 7.35 2.92 9.34
N ASN A 91 8.52 3.54 9.59
CA ASN A 91 8.66 4.66 10.50
C ASN A 91 8.99 5.97 9.78
N GLU A 92 8.88 5.99 8.45
CA GLU A 92 9.31 7.11 7.60
C GLU A 92 8.12 7.61 6.77
N LEU A 93 7.07 8.06 7.46
CA LEU A 93 6.04 8.86 6.82
C LEU A 93 6.63 10.21 6.42
N THR A 94 6.23 10.72 5.27
CA THR A 94 6.51 12.10 4.90
C THR A 94 5.74 13.06 5.81
N PRO A 95 6.18 14.33 5.97
CA PRO A 95 5.47 15.31 6.79
C PRO A 95 4.00 15.48 6.42
N GLY A 96 3.65 15.39 5.13
CA GLY A 96 2.27 15.47 4.66
C GLY A 96 1.44 14.21 4.98
N GLU A 97 2.04 13.02 4.98
CA GLU A 97 1.35 11.80 5.39
C GLU A 97 1.10 11.77 6.91
N GLU A 98 2.06 12.26 7.70
CA GLU A 98 1.89 12.45 9.14
C GLU A 98 0.78 13.48 9.42
N GLU A 99 0.81 14.63 8.74
CA GLU A 99 -0.25 15.64 8.81
C GLU A 99 -1.63 15.06 8.46
N PHE A 100 -1.70 14.27 7.39
CA PHE A 100 -2.93 13.59 6.98
C PHE A 100 -3.48 12.68 8.10
N LEU A 101 -2.64 11.81 8.67
CA LEU A 101 -3.07 10.86 9.70
C LEU A 101 -3.44 11.51 11.03
N ASP A 102 -2.70 12.55 11.43
CA ASP A 102 -3.00 13.28 12.65
C ASP A 102 -4.34 14.00 12.55
N ARG A 103 -4.59 14.63 11.40
CA ARG A 103 -5.82 15.40 11.17
C ARG A 103 -7.05 14.52 11.01
N ILE A 104 -6.94 13.40 10.29
CA ILE A 104 -8.08 12.52 10.07
C ILE A 104 -8.57 11.87 11.38
N VAL A 105 -7.65 11.50 12.29
CA VAL A 105 -8.02 10.96 13.61
C VAL A 105 -8.53 12.05 14.55
N LYS A 106 -8.01 13.28 14.44
CA LYS A 106 -8.54 14.41 15.21
C LYS A 106 -10.01 14.69 14.90
N ILE A 107 -10.41 14.51 13.64
CA ILE A 107 -11.80 14.68 13.18
C ILE A 107 -12.65 13.43 13.51
N ASN A 108 -12.03 12.25 13.57
CA ASN A 108 -12.70 10.97 13.85
C ASN A 108 -12.19 10.34 15.17
N PRO A 109 -12.60 10.86 16.35
CA PRO A 109 -12.03 10.48 17.64
C PRO A 109 -12.37 9.04 18.09
N ASN A 110 -13.30 8.38 17.41
CA ASN A 110 -13.62 6.95 17.57
C ASN A 110 -12.70 6.02 16.76
N CYS A 111 -11.85 6.59 15.90
CA CYS A 111 -10.85 5.86 15.13
C CYS A 111 -9.45 5.92 15.77
N VAL A 112 -8.64 4.92 15.47
CA VAL A 112 -7.21 4.85 15.83
C VAL A 112 -6.39 4.78 14.55
N ALA A 113 -5.44 5.71 14.37
CA ALA A 113 -4.49 5.63 13.26
C ALA A 113 -3.42 4.57 13.50
N VAL A 114 -3.13 3.82 12.44
CA VAL A 114 -2.07 2.82 12.37
C VAL A 114 -1.21 3.16 11.14
N GLY A 115 -0.22 4.04 11.34
CA GLY A 115 0.68 4.52 10.28
C GLY A 115 1.98 3.73 10.12
N ASP A 116 2.21 2.72 10.96
CA ASP A 116 3.47 2.00 11.08
C ASP A 116 3.40 0.56 10.54
N VAL A 117 2.63 0.38 9.47
CA VAL A 117 2.59 -0.83 8.64
C VAL A 117 3.42 -0.57 7.39
N PHE A 118 4.45 -1.36 7.16
CA PHE A 118 5.25 -1.28 5.94
C PHE A 118 4.73 -2.26 4.87
N PRO A 119 4.04 -1.78 3.83
CA PRO A 119 3.39 -2.63 2.82
C PRO A 119 4.38 -3.49 2.01
N TYR A 120 5.67 -3.17 2.06
CA TYR A 120 6.72 -3.83 1.27
C TYR A 120 7.55 -4.85 2.07
N SER A 121 7.04 -5.29 3.23
CA SER A 121 7.65 -6.31 4.08
C SER A 121 6.61 -7.14 4.84
N ALA A 122 6.44 -8.42 4.49
CA ALA A 122 5.57 -9.36 5.20
C ALA A 122 5.95 -9.56 6.69
N ALA A 123 7.20 -9.27 7.07
CA ALA A 123 7.64 -9.31 8.45
C ALA A 123 7.42 -7.99 9.20
N ASN A 124 6.81 -6.99 8.56
CA ASN A 124 6.72 -5.59 8.99
C ASN A 124 8.04 -4.96 9.46
N LYS A 125 9.18 -5.49 8.98
CA LYS A 125 10.49 -4.94 9.28
C LYS A 125 10.91 -4.01 8.16
N GLY A 126 11.31 -2.79 8.52
CA GLY A 126 12.00 -1.86 7.62
C GLY A 126 13.31 -2.48 7.09
N LEU A 127 13.91 -1.83 6.09
CA LEU A 127 15.10 -2.33 5.39
C LEU A 127 16.28 -2.72 6.31
N GLY A 128 16.43 -2.05 7.45
CA GLY A 128 17.43 -2.36 8.48
C GLY A 128 17.20 -3.66 9.28
N GLY A 129 16.04 -4.30 9.14
CA GLY A 129 15.69 -5.55 9.85
C GLY A 129 16.05 -6.84 9.11
N GLN A 130 16.51 -6.77 7.85
CA GLN A 130 16.98 -7.93 7.09
C GLN A 130 18.44 -8.23 7.43
N ARG A 131 18.70 -9.16 8.37
CA ARG A 131 20.04 -9.46 8.95
C ARG A 131 21.19 -9.57 7.94
N VAL A 132 20.94 -10.06 6.72
CA VAL A 132 22.00 -10.31 5.73
C VAL A 132 22.36 -9.07 4.90
N LEU A 133 21.43 -8.14 4.69
CA LEU A 133 21.63 -6.95 3.83
C LEU A 133 21.50 -5.62 4.59
N ALA A 134 21.21 -5.65 5.89
CA ALA A 134 21.06 -4.47 6.74
C ALA A 134 22.22 -3.44 6.65
N PRO A 135 23.51 -3.83 6.55
CA PRO A 135 24.60 -2.87 6.41
C PRO A 135 24.55 -2.08 5.09
N LEU A 136 24.15 -2.72 3.99
CA LEU A 136 24.03 -2.10 2.68
C LEU A 136 22.90 -1.06 2.67
N TRP A 137 21.77 -1.39 3.28
CA TRP A 137 20.63 -0.48 3.38
C TRP A 137 20.86 0.66 4.38
N ASN A 138 21.52 0.40 5.51
CA ASN A 138 21.91 1.46 6.46
C ASN A 138 22.93 2.44 5.85
N PHE A 139 23.81 1.97 4.97
CA PHE A 139 24.73 2.83 4.22
C PHE A 139 23.99 3.66 3.17
N ALA A 140 23.05 3.05 2.44
CA ALA A 140 22.19 3.73 1.47
C ALA A 140 21.31 4.82 2.10
N ASN A 141 20.79 4.61 3.32
CA ASN A 141 19.95 5.58 4.04
C ASN A 141 20.72 6.79 4.59
N LYS A 142 22.06 6.71 4.73
CA LYS A 142 22.86 7.70 5.47
C LYS A 142 23.63 8.69 4.61
N ALA A 143 23.54 8.58 3.29
CA ALA A 143 24.48 9.25 2.43
C ALA A 143 23.78 10.12 1.40
N ASP A 144 24.15 11.41 1.39
CA ASP A 144 23.66 12.42 0.46
C ASP A 144 24.63 12.61 -0.71
N GLY A 145 24.08 12.76 -1.92
CA GLY A 145 24.85 13.03 -3.16
C GLY A 145 25.57 11.81 -3.75
N TRP A 146 25.47 11.58 -5.07
CA TRP A 146 25.77 10.30 -5.76
C TRP A 146 24.79 9.13 -5.42
N PHE A 147 23.99 9.27 -4.35
CA PHE A 147 23.01 8.31 -3.81
C PHE A 147 21.60 8.31 -4.44
N GLY A 148 21.37 9.03 -5.54
CA GLY A 148 20.10 8.94 -6.28
C GLY A 148 19.76 7.52 -6.75
N ILE A 149 20.79 6.68 -6.97
CA ILE A 149 20.64 5.28 -7.38
C ILE A 149 20.07 4.40 -6.25
N ALA A 150 20.42 4.67 -4.98
CA ALA A 150 19.92 3.88 -3.86
C ALA A 150 18.40 4.06 -3.68
N ASN A 151 17.93 5.31 -3.78
CA ASN A 151 16.50 5.63 -3.80
C ASN A 151 15.78 4.90 -4.95
N VAL A 152 16.37 4.93 -6.17
CA VAL A 152 15.85 4.18 -7.33
C VAL A 152 15.79 2.67 -7.08
N LEU A 153 16.83 2.06 -6.50
CA LEU A 153 16.85 0.63 -6.18
C LEU A 153 15.77 0.25 -5.16
N ILE A 154 15.51 1.10 -4.17
CA ILE A 154 14.44 0.87 -3.18
C ILE A 154 13.07 0.93 -3.84
N LYS A 155 12.83 1.93 -4.69
CA LYS A 155 11.61 2.01 -5.49
C LYS A 155 11.42 0.76 -6.35
N ILE A 156 12.47 0.28 -7.02
CA ILE A 156 12.41 -0.96 -7.82
C ILE A 156 12.08 -2.17 -6.93
N ARG A 157 12.71 -2.30 -5.75
CA ARG A 157 12.39 -3.36 -4.78
C ARG A 157 10.92 -3.31 -4.36
N ASN A 158 10.39 -2.12 -4.06
CA ASN A 158 9.01 -1.95 -3.64
C ASN A 158 8.04 -2.22 -4.79
N ILE A 159 8.39 -1.87 -6.03
CA ILE A 159 7.65 -2.30 -7.25
C ILE A 159 7.61 -3.82 -7.35
N TRP A 160 8.70 -4.53 -7.06
CA TRP A 160 8.68 -6.00 -7.02
C TRP A 160 7.76 -6.53 -5.92
N ARG A 161 7.69 -5.89 -4.76
CA ARG A 161 6.78 -6.27 -3.67
C ARG A 161 5.32 -6.04 -4.05
N PHE A 162 5.02 -4.91 -4.70
CA PHE A 162 3.74 -4.66 -5.35
C PHE A 162 3.41 -5.76 -6.37
N ALA A 163 4.36 -6.13 -7.25
CA ALA A 163 4.14 -7.18 -8.23
C ALA A 163 3.90 -8.56 -7.58
N ILE A 164 4.59 -8.87 -6.48
CA ILE A 164 4.36 -10.09 -5.69
C ILE A 164 2.95 -10.11 -5.10
N SER A 165 2.51 -9.00 -4.48
CA SER A 165 1.15 -8.83 -3.94
C SER A 165 0.08 -9.10 -5.00
N ALA A 166 0.32 -8.61 -6.22
CA ALA A 166 -0.58 -8.74 -7.36
C ALA A 166 -0.55 -10.11 -8.06
N ASP A 167 0.47 -10.94 -7.80
CA ASP A 167 0.65 -12.23 -8.48
C ASP A 167 -0.04 -13.35 -7.70
N PRO A 168 -0.99 -14.09 -8.29
CA PRO A 168 -1.71 -15.15 -7.55
C PRO A 168 -0.82 -16.30 -7.06
N ARG A 169 0.40 -16.48 -7.60
CA ARG A 169 1.32 -17.56 -7.20
C ARG A 169 2.07 -17.27 -5.91
N TYR A 170 2.29 -16.00 -5.61
CA TYR A 170 3.11 -15.54 -4.48
C TYR A 170 2.34 -14.62 -3.53
N GLY A 171 1.30 -13.95 -4.04
CA GLY A 171 0.50 -12.95 -3.37
C GLY A 171 -0.23 -13.51 -2.16
N GLU A 172 -0.70 -14.77 -2.19
CA GLU A 172 -1.38 -15.36 -1.04
C GLU A 172 -0.52 -15.30 0.24
N VAL A 173 0.70 -15.82 0.16
CA VAL A 173 1.64 -15.83 1.30
C VAL A 173 2.04 -14.41 1.68
N TYR A 174 2.29 -13.56 0.69
CA TYR A 174 2.72 -12.18 0.93
C TYR A 174 1.65 -11.35 1.64
N ASN A 175 0.44 -11.39 1.10
CA ASN A 175 -0.71 -10.62 1.56
C ASN A 175 -1.21 -11.10 2.92
N GLN A 176 -1.10 -12.40 3.19
CA GLN A 176 -1.31 -12.96 4.52
C GLN A 176 -0.36 -12.34 5.56
N GLY A 177 0.94 -12.28 5.26
CA GLY A 177 1.92 -11.67 6.17
C GLY A 177 1.71 -10.17 6.37
N ILE A 178 1.22 -9.45 5.35
CA ILE A 178 0.81 -8.06 5.52
C ILE A 178 -0.43 -7.94 6.42
N ALA A 179 -1.42 -8.83 6.28
CA ALA A 179 -2.58 -8.84 7.17
C ALA A 179 -2.18 -9.11 8.64
N ASP A 180 -1.23 -10.03 8.87
CA ASP A 180 -0.65 -10.27 10.19
C ASP A 180 0.02 -9.02 10.76
N ALA A 181 0.85 -8.35 9.94
CA ALA A 181 1.48 -7.10 10.31
C ALA A 181 0.46 -6.03 10.69
N ILE A 182 -0.61 -5.89 9.91
CA ILE A 182 -1.71 -4.95 10.19
C ILE A 182 -2.33 -5.26 11.55
N ILE A 183 -2.66 -6.52 11.83
CA ILE A 183 -3.25 -6.93 13.12
C ILE A 183 -2.30 -6.68 14.29
N GLU A 184 -1.01 -6.99 14.13
CA GLU A 184 0.01 -6.73 15.15
C GLU A 184 0.06 -5.23 15.48
N ARG A 185 0.11 -4.36 14.46
CA ARG A 185 0.18 -2.91 14.66
C ARG A 185 -1.12 -2.32 15.19
N MET A 186 -2.28 -2.80 14.73
CA MET A 186 -3.58 -2.43 15.29
C MET A 186 -3.62 -2.74 16.79
N ASN A 187 -3.28 -3.97 17.20
CA ASN A 187 -3.26 -4.37 18.61
C ASN A 187 -2.25 -3.55 19.44
N ALA A 188 -1.09 -3.21 18.86
CA ALA A 188 -0.09 -2.37 19.52
C ALA A 188 -0.60 -0.93 19.76
N LYS A 189 -1.42 -0.38 18.87
CA LYS A 189 -2.02 0.96 19.01
C LYS A 189 -3.23 0.97 19.94
N TYR A 190 -4.12 -0.01 19.78
CA TYR A 190 -5.27 -0.21 20.64
C TYR A 190 -5.68 -1.69 20.57
N PRO A 191 -5.76 -2.42 21.69
CA PRO A 191 -6.05 -3.85 21.64
C PRO A 191 -7.42 -4.15 21.01
N ILE A 192 -7.46 -5.02 19.99
CA ILE A 192 -8.71 -5.40 19.31
C ILE A 192 -9.71 -6.02 20.29
N ALA A 193 -9.21 -6.74 21.32
CA ALA A 193 -10.02 -7.33 22.36
C ALA A 193 -10.75 -6.31 23.26
N GLN A 194 -10.31 -5.04 23.29
CA GLN A 194 -10.95 -3.97 24.05
C GLN A 194 -12.09 -3.28 23.27
N LEU A 195 -12.25 -3.57 21.98
CA LEU A 195 -13.36 -3.05 21.19
C LEU A 195 -14.69 -3.63 21.70
N GLN A 196 -15.59 -2.76 22.10
CA GLN A 196 -16.87 -3.13 22.71
C GLN A 196 -17.95 -3.48 21.66
N ASN A 197 -17.82 -2.98 20.42
CA ASN A 197 -18.78 -3.19 19.35
C ASN A 197 -18.14 -3.92 18.18
N LYS A 198 -18.75 -5.02 17.78
CA LYS A 198 -18.46 -5.74 16.54
C LYS A 198 -19.70 -5.79 15.63
N PRO A 199 -19.55 -5.77 14.29
CA PRO A 199 -18.28 -5.63 13.59
C PRO A 199 -17.71 -4.21 13.71
N PHE A 200 -16.41 -4.10 13.98
CA PHE A 200 -15.71 -2.81 13.99
C PHE A 200 -15.27 -2.44 12.56
N LYS A 201 -14.85 -1.19 12.34
CA LYS A 201 -14.45 -0.71 11.02
C LYS A 201 -12.94 -0.77 10.83
N ILE A 202 -12.49 -1.25 9.67
CA ILE A 202 -11.09 -1.13 9.23
C ILE A 202 -11.08 -0.34 7.93
N ILE A 203 -10.52 0.86 7.97
CA ILE A 203 -10.29 1.70 6.80
C ILE A 203 -8.84 1.50 6.37
N LEU A 204 -8.61 0.76 5.28
CA LEU A 204 -7.30 0.60 4.67
C LEU A 204 -7.09 1.77 3.69
N ALA A 205 -6.38 2.80 4.14
CA ALA A 205 -6.00 3.96 3.34
C ALA A 205 -4.64 3.70 2.68
N GLY A 206 -4.64 3.44 1.38
CA GLY A 206 -3.42 3.15 0.62
C GLY A 206 -3.11 4.25 -0.39
N THR A 207 -1.82 4.48 -0.65
CA THR A 207 -1.37 5.33 -1.77
C THR A 207 -0.55 4.54 -2.78
N SER A 208 -0.66 4.89 -4.07
CA SER A 208 0.12 4.24 -5.15
C SER A 208 0.00 2.70 -5.08
N GLY A 209 1.13 1.97 -5.11
CA GLY A 209 1.17 0.51 -4.96
C GLY A 209 0.72 -0.03 -3.58
N GLY A 210 0.64 0.82 -2.55
CA GLY A 210 0.12 0.45 -1.23
C GLY A 210 -1.36 0.04 -1.28
N VAL A 211 -2.09 0.49 -2.31
CA VAL A 211 -3.50 0.11 -2.54
C VAL A 211 -3.64 -1.36 -2.96
N GLU A 212 -2.78 -1.84 -3.85
CA GLU A 212 -2.76 -3.27 -4.20
C GLU A 212 -2.45 -4.14 -2.98
N VAL A 213 -1.50 -3.71 -2.15
CA VAL A 213 -1.14 -4.41 -0.93
C VAL A 213 -2.30 -4.39 0.09
N SER A 214 -3.01 -3.26 0.18
CA SER A 214 -4.22 -3.13 1.01
C SER A 214 -5.32 -4.10 0.57
N LEU A 215 -5.59 -4.17 -0.73
CA LEU A 215 -6.54 -5.12 -1.32
C LEU A 215 -6.13 -6.57 -1.06
N GLY A 216 -4.85 -6.88 -1.20
CA GLY A 216 -4.30 -8.19 -0.87
C GLY A 216 -4.59 -8.58 0.58
N ALA A 217 -4.28 -7.71 1.53
CA ALA A 217 -4.48 -7.97 2.95
C ALA A 217 -5.97 -8.04 3.35
N ALA A 218 -6.84 -7.27 2.70
CA ALA A 218 -8.27 -7.21 2.99
C ALA A 218 -8.94 -8.59 3.00
N ALA A 219 -8.58 -9.46 2.06
CA ALA A 219 -9.14 -10.81 1.96
C ALA A 219 -8.80 -11.73 3.15
N TYR A 220 -7.70 -11.44 3.86
CA TYR A 220 -7.31 -12.17 5.07
C TYR A 220 -7.92 -11.54 6.32
N LEU A 221 -7.92 -10.20 6.40
CA LEU A 221 -8.56 -9.47 7.48
C LEU A 221 -10.06 -9.82 7.58
N ASP A 222 -10.77 -9.91 6.45
CA ASP A 222 -12.20 -10.29 6.38
C ASP A 222 -12.45 -11.69 6.93
N LYS A 223 -11.53 -12.63 6.66
CA LYS A 223 -11.63 -14.02 7.13
C LYS A 223 -11.29 -14.16 8.61
N TRP A 224 -10.40 -13.32 9.12
CA TRP A 224 -9.83 -13.46 10.47
C TRP A 224 -10.53 -12.61 11.52
N LEU A 225 -11.15 -11.52 11.10
CA LEU A 225 -11.75 -10.52 11.98
C LEU A 225 -13.21 -10.31 11.62
N ASP A 226 -14.03 -10.15 12.64
CA ASP A 226 -15.41 -9.66 12.49
C ASP A 226 -15.38 -8.12 12.33
N ALA A 227 -15.05 -7.67 11.11
CA ALA A 227 -14.82 -6.27 10.79
C ALA A 227 -15.38 -5.88 9.41
N LYS A 228 -15.92 -4.66 9.32
CA LYS A 228 -16.30 -4.03 8.05
C LYS A 228 -15.06 -3.39 7.42
N ILE A 229 -14.59 -3.93 6.29
CA ILE A 229 -13.38 -3.44 5.60
C ILE A 229 -13.75 -2.46 4.50
N ILE A 230 -13.15 -1.27 4.55
CA ILE A 230 -13.31 -0.21 3.55
C ILE A 230 -11.93 0.10 3.01
N ILE A 231 -11.82 0.19 1.68
CA ILE A 231 -10.58 0.62 1.03
C ILE A 231 -10.71 2.08 0.62
N VAL A 232 -9.73 2.91 0.99
CA VAL A 232 -9.58 4.28 0.50
C VAL A 232 -8.28 4.33 -0.28
N SER A 233 -8.40 4.39 -1.59
CA SER A 233 -7.30 4.42 -2.54
C SER A 233 -6.99 5.86 -2.94
N ILE A 234 -5.79 6.33 -2.67
CA ILE A 234 -5.33 7.70 -2.95
C ILE A 234 -4.27 7.61 -4.06
N GLY A 235 -4.64 7.93 -5.30
CA GLY A 235 -3.74 7.73 -6.46
C GLY A 235 -3.29 6.27 -6.65
N GLY A 236 -4.13 5.32 -6.24
CA GLY A 236 -3.75 3.91 -6.15
C GLY A 236 -3.54 3.22 -7.49
N VAL A 237 -2.51 2.37 -7.54
CA VAL A 237 -2.29 1.40 -8.61
C VAL A 237 -2.65 0.02 -8.07
N PHE A 238 -3.46 -0.74 -8.81
CA PHE A 238 -3.93 -2.08 -8.42
C PHE A 238 -4.30 -2.92 -9.64
N ASN A 239 -4.37 -4.25 -9.45
CA ASN A 239 -4.62 -5.22 -10.51
C ASN A 239 -6.12 -5.49 -10.77
N GLY A 240 -6.99 -5.30 -9.78
CA GLY A 240 -8.43 -5.57 -9.89
C GLY A 240 -8.87 -7.03 -9.73
N ARG A 241 -8.01 -7.91 -9.19
CA ARG A 241 -8.28 -9.35 -9.01
C ARG A 241 -8.58 -9.77 -7.58
N THR A 242 -8.13 -9.01 -6.59
CA THR A 242 -8.15 -9.42 -5.18
C THR A 242 -8.72 -8.30 -4.32
N GLY A 243 -9.36 -8.65 -3.20
CA GLY A 243 -9.73 -7.71 -2.13
C GLY A 243 -11.05 -6.96 -2.34
N PHE A 244 -11.60 -6.94 -3.55
CA PHE A 244 -12.84 -6.23 -3.85
C PHE A 244 -14.06 -6.98 -3.30
N ASN A 245 -14.03 -8.31 -3.25
CA ASN A 245 -15.11 -9.10 -2.65
C ASN A 245 -15.12 -9.01 -1.11
N ALA A 246 -13.94 -8.88 -0.50
CA ALA A 246 -13.74 -8.78 0.95
C ALA A 246 -13.98 -7.36 1.50
N SER A 247 -14.14 -6.36 0.62
CA SER A 247 -14.43 -5.00 1.02
C SER A 247 -15.90 -4.68 0.90
N GLU A 248 -16.39 -3.88 1.86
CA GLU A 248 -17.72 -3.29 1.80
C GLU A 248 -17.79 -2.29 0.65
N HIS A 249 -16.75 -1.46 0.53
CA HIS A 249 -16.64 -0.45 -0.51
C HIS A 249 -15.19 -0.09 -0.80
N PHE A 250 -14.92 0.27 -2.05
CA PHE A 250 -13.65 0.82 -2.52
C PHE A 250 -13.86 2.26 -3.01
N TYR A 251 -13.28 3.21 -2.29
CA TYR A 251 -13.22 4.62 -2.70
C TYR A 251 -11.90 4.90 -3.37
N HIS A 252 -11.92 5.58 -4.51
CA HIS A 252 -10.74 5.88 -5.31
C HIS A 252 -10.63 7.37 -5.58
N LEU A 253 -9.72 8.03 -4.88
CA LEU A 253 -9.40 9.43 -5.07
C LEU A 253 -8.33 9.56 -6.15
N ARG A 254 -8.64 10.35 -7.18
CA ARG A 254 -7.79 10.57 -8.35
C ARG A 254 -7.39 12.04 -8.45
N GLY A 255 -6.11 12.28 -8.74
CA GLY A 255 -5.58 13.58 -9.11
C GLY A 255 -5.76 13.82 -10.61
N ARG A 256 -6.17 15.04 -11.00
CA ARG A 256 -6.29 15.40 -12.43
C ARG A 256 -4.97 15.33 -13.20
N ARG A 257 -3.83 15.40 -12.51
CA ARG A 257 -2.48 15.38 -13.10
C ARG A 257 -1.71 14.10 -12.73
N ASP A 258 -2.36 13.12 -12.12
CA ASP A 258 -1.77 11.82 -11.81
C ASP A 258 -2.00 10.86 -12.97
N TRP A 259 -0.97 10.66 -13.79
CA TRP A 259 -0.99 9.70 -14.89
C TRP A 259 -0.56 8.28 -14.47
N VAL A 260 -0.02 8.12 -13.25
CA VAL A 260 0.55 6.85 -12.79
C VAL A 260 -0.56 5.87 -12.41
N GLU A 261 -1.64 6.35 -11.80
CA GLU A 261 -2.80 5.51 -11.44
C GLU A 261 -3.45 4.84 -12.66
N ASP A 262 -3.44 5.53 -13.82
CA ASP A 262 -3.97 5.02 -15.09
C ASP A 262 -3.18 3.79 -15.59
N ILE A 263 -1.90 3.65 -15.22
CA ILE A 263 -1.05 2.52 -15.63
C ILE A 263 -1.72 1.20 -15.28
N GLY A 264 -2.32 1.09 -14.08
CA GLY A 264 -2.98 -0.14 -13.67
C GLY A 264 -4.14 -0.53 -14.58
N GLY A 265 -4.89 0.46 -15.08
CA GLY A 265 -5.95 0.26 -16.07
C GLY A 265 -5.44 -0.23 -17.42
N ILE A 266 -4.19 0.07 -17.77
CA ILE A 266 -3.56 -0.34 -19.03
C ILE A 266 -2.98 -1.75 -18.91
N ILE A 267 -2.18 -2.01 -17.86
CA ILE A 267 -1.36 -3.24 -17.79
C ILE A 267 -2.11 -4.45 -17.22
N PHE A 268 -3.19 -4.23 -16.46
CA PHE A 268 -3.93 -5.33 -15.83
C PHE A 268 -5.25 -5.61 -16.55
N PRO A 269 -5.36 -6.75 -17.27
CA PRO A 269 -6.59 -7.10 -18.00
C PRO A 269 -7.83 -7.24 -17.11
N SER A 270 -7.67 -7.44 -15.80
CA SER A 270 -8.75 -7.42 -14.80
C SER A 270 -9.34 -6.04 -14.56
N ARG A 271 -8.67 -4.95 -14.93
CA ARG A 271 -9.24 -3.59 -14.90
C ARG A 271 -9.96 -3.19 -16.19
N TRP A 272 -9.82 -3.98 -17.26
CA TRP A 272 -10.47 -3.69 -18.53
C TRP A 272 -11.98 -3.92 -18.46
N LEU A 273 -12.76 -3.01 -19.04
CA LEU A 273 -14.23 -2.99 -18.92
C LEU A 273 -14.91 -4.27 -19.44
N TRP A 274 -14.32 -4.94 -20.43
CA TRP A 274 -14.86 -6.18 -20.99
C TRP A 274 -14.56 -7.42 -20.13
N ASN A 275 -13.63 -7.34 -19.18
CA ASN A 275 -13.37 -8.42 -18.24
C ASN A 275 -14.35 -8.38 -17.06
N VAL A 276 -15.63 -8.53 -17.37
CA VAL A 276 -16.74 -8.39 -16.42
C VAL A 276 -16.67 -9.35 -15.24
N GLY A 277 -15.95 -10.48 -15.37
CA GLY A 277 -15.79 -11.48 -14.32
C GLY A 277 -14.72 -11.14 -13.27
N SER A 278 -13.91 -10.12 -13.51
CA SER A 278 -12.93 -9.63 -12.51
C SER A 278 -13.63 -9.05 -11.29
N GLU A 279 -13.02 -9.18 -10.10
CA GLU A 279 -13.61 -8.65 -8.87
C GLU A 279 -13.80 -7.14 -8.94
N TYR A 280 -12.87 -6.40 -9.56
CA TYR A 280 -13.00 -4.98 -9.81
C TYR A 280 -14.26 -4.62 -10.61
N ASN A 281 -14.49 -5.27 -11.76
CA ASN A 281 -15.66 -4.98 -12.57
C ASN A 281 -16.95 -5.44 -11.88
N GLN A 282 -16.92 -6.55 -11.13
CA GLN A 282 -18.05 -6.98 -10.30
C GLN A 282 -18.38 -5.94 -9.21
N ALA A 283 -17.37 -5.40 -8.51
CA ALA A 283 -17.56 -4.35 -7.50
C ALA A 283 -18.16 -3.09 -8.11
N ARG A 284 -17.69 -2.68 -9.30
CA ARG A 284 -18.28 -1.57 -10.05
C ARG A 284 -19.74 -1.79 -10.40
N LEU A 285 -20.06 -2.96 -10.96
CA LEU A 285 -21.44 -3.31 -11.33
C LEU A 285 -22.37 -3.38 -10.12
N ARG A 286 -21.86 -3.73 -8.94
CA ARG A 286 -22.60 -3.78 -7.68
C ARG A 286 -22.63 -2.46 -6.91
N GLY A 287 -22.04 -1.39 -7.45
CA GLY A 287 -21.97 -0.10 -6.77
C GLY A 287 -21.06 -0.06 -5.55
N LYS A 288 -20.14 -1.03 -5.39
CA LYS A 288 -19.12 -1.10 -4.33
C LYS A 288 -17.82 -0.39 -4.67
N TYR A 289 -17.78 0.34 -5.78
CA TYR A 289 -16.64 1.12 -6.22
C TYR A 289 -17.08 2.54 -6.57
N THR A 290 -16.43 3.53 -5.96
CA THR A 290 -16.65 4.95 -6.24
C THR A 290 -15.32 5.61 -6.52
N ALA A 291 -15.22 6.32 -7.64
CA ALA A 291 -14.07 7.15 -7.94
C ALA A 291 -14.47 8.62 -7.94
N SER A 292 -13.64 9.46 -7.35
CA SER A 292 -13.80 10.92 -7.35
C SER A 292 -12.47 11.61 -7.62
N ILE A 293 -12.56 12.87 -8.07
CA ILE A 293 -11.39 13.70 -8.34
C ILE A 293 -11.12 14.51 -7.07
N SER A 294 -10.00 14.28 -6.40
CA SER A 294 -9.66 14.98 -5.15
C SER A 294 -9.01 16.35 -5.37
N GLY A 295 -8.54 16.63 -6.58
CA GLY A 295 -7.89 17.91 -6.88
C GLY A 295 -6.92 17.83 -8.06
N PRO A 296 -6.12 18.89 -8.29
CA PRO A 296 -5.09 18.91 -9.33
C PRO A 296 -3.80 18.18 -8.90
N HIS A 297 -3.88 17.11 -8.10
CA HIS A 297 -2.70 16.39 -7.60
C HIS A 297 -1.88 15.76 -8.73
N THR A 298 -0.56 15.79 -8.57
CA THR A 298 0.37 14.84 -9.21
C THR A 298 0.40 13.53 -8.43
N HIS A 299 1.12 12.52 -8.93
CA HIS A 299 1.22 11.24 -8.22
C HIS A 299 1.98 11.35 -6.90
N ASP A 300 3.15 12.00 -6.94
CA ASP A 300 4.05 12.20 -5.82
C ASP A 300 4.63 13.62 -5.82
N GLY A 301 5.45 13.91 -4.80
CA GLY A 301 6.15 15.18 -4.66
C GLY A 301 5.36 16.28 -3.95
N PRO A 302 5.84 17.54 -4.01
CA PRO A 302 5.25 18.67 -3.30
C PRO A 302 3.81 19.02 -3.71
N GLU A 303 3.42 18.63 -4.93
CA GLU A 303 2.07 18.78 -5.49
C GLU A 303 1.27 17.45 -5.51
N GLY A 304 1.80 16.40 -4.88
CA GLY A 304 1.14 15.09 -4.78
C GLY A 304 -0.04 15.10 -3.80
N TYR A 305 -0.66 13.94 -3.56
CA TYR A 305 -1.81 13.84 -2.64
C TYR A 305 -1.52 14.27 -1.20
N PHE A 306 -0.28 14.10 -0.75
CA PHE A 306 0.19 14.53 0.57
C PHE A 306 1.16 15.72 0.45
N GLY A 307 1.11 16.43 -0.68
CA GLY A 307 1.94 17.61 -0.92
C GLY A 307 1.61 18.75 0.05
N GLN A 308 2.63 19.43 0.56
CA GLN A 308 2.47 20.58 1.45
C GLN A 308 2.51 21.93 0.70
N GLU A 309 2.69 21.93 -0.62
CA GLU A 309 2.53 23.15 -1.40
C GLU A 309 1.06 23.57 -1.48
N VAL A 310 0.84 24.88 -1.62
CA VAL A 310 -0.50 25.46 -1.77
C VAL A 310 -0.99 25.25 -3.19
N ALA A 311 -2.13 24.57 -3.34
CA ALA A 311 -2.82 24.42 -4.60
C ALA A 311 -3.44 25.77 -5.01
N GLN A 312 -2.94 26.34 -6.10
CA GLN A 312 -3.33 27.69 -6.57
C GLN A 312 -4.83 27.85 -6.82
N GLU A 313 -5.53 26.77 -7.17
CA GLU A 313 -6.97 26.80 -7.46
C GLU A 313 -7.84 26.94 -6.19
N ASN A 314 -7.33 26.55 -5.02
CA ASN A 314 -8.11 26.40 -3.79
C ASN A 314 -7.54 27.19 -2.59
N ASP A 315 -6.32 27.74 -2.72
CA ASP A 315 -5.60 28.47 -1.66
C ASP A 315 -5.41 27.66 -0.36
N ILE A 316 -5.36 26.34 -0.49
CA ILE A 316 -5.08 25.37 0.57
C ILE A 316 -4.03 24.38 0.11
N THR A 317 -3.40 23.64 1.03
CA THR A 317 -2.36 22.66 0.67
C THR A 317 -2.94 21.46 -0.09
N TYR A 318 -2.12 20.75 -0.86
CA TYR A 318 -2.59 19.52 -1.51
C TYR A 318 -3.02 18.45 -0.49
N VAL A 319 -2.35 18.33 0.66
CA VAL A 319 -2.81 17.44 1.74
C VAL A 319 -4.19 17.85 2.27
N GLU A 320 -4.51 19.15 2.34
CA GLU A 320 -5.85 19.64 2.71
C GLU A 320 -6.90 19.17 1.70
N LEU A 321 -6.63 19.29 0.39
CA LEU A 321 -7.56 18.82 -0.65
C LEU A 321 -7.90 17.33 -0.48
N THR A 322 -6.89 16.51 -0.19
CA THR A 322 -7.09 15.08 0.07
C THR A 322 -7.92 14.86 1.33
N LEU A 323 -7.68 15.63 2.40
CA LEU A 323 -8.46 15.56 3.65
C LEU A 323 -9.92 15.97 3.43
N GLU A 324 -10.17 17.06 2.71
CA GLU A 324 -11.53 17.53 2.39
C GLU A 324 -12.32 16.46 1.64
N GLU A 325 -11.73 15.85 0.61
CA GLU A 325 -12.37 14.80 -0.19
C GLU A 325 -12.64 13.54 0.64
N ILE A 326 -11.66 13.09 1.43
CA ILE A 326 -11.84 11.91 2.29
C ILE A 326 -12.93 12.15 3.34
N ASN A 327 -12.99 13.35 3.92
CA ASN A 327 -14.00 13.69 4.93
C ASN A 327 -15.43 13.74 4.37
N GLN A 328 -15.59 13.93 3.06
CA GLN A 328 -16.90 13.88 2.40
C GLN A 328 -17.39 12.45 2.13
N LEU A 329 -16.52 11.43 2.26
CA LEU A 329 -16.90 10.05 2.05
C LEU A 329 -17.94 9.60 3.10
N PRO A 330 -18.96 8.81 2.71
CA PRO A 330 -20.00 8.34 3.63
C PRO A 330 -19.51 7.25 4.61
N ILE A 331 -18.19 7.05 4.68
CA ILE A 331 -17.52 6.06 5.53
C ILE A 331 -17.47 6.51 6.99
N TRP A 332 -17.63 7.81 7.27
CA TRP A 332 -17.59 8.36 8.63
C TRP A 332 -18.93 8.26 9.36
N SER A 333 -20.03 8.13 8.61
CA SER A 333 -21.36 7.97 9.19
C SER A 333 -21.51 6.59 9.83
N GLU A 334 -22.16 6.53 11.00
CA GLU A 334 -22.66 5.27 11.54
C GLU A 334 -23.90 4.86 10.72
N LYS A 335 -23.76 3.86 9.86
CA LYS A 335 -24.90 3.17 9.23
C LYS A 335 -25.03 1.77 9.80
#